data_AF-A0A7K0G5A1-F1
#
_entry.id   AF-A0A7K0G5A1-F1
#
_cell.length_a   1.000
_cell.length_b   1.000
_cell.length_c   1.000
_cell.angle_alpha   90.00
_cell.angle_beta   90.00
_cell.angle_gamma   90.00
#
_symmetry.space_group_name_H-M   'P 1'
#
loop_
_entity.id
_entity.type
_entity.pdbx_description
1 polymer ?
#
loop_
_entity_poly.entity_id
_entity_poly.type
_entity_poly.pdbx_seq_one_letter_code
_entity_poly.pdbx_strand_id
1 'polypeptide(L)'
;MAGKSKAMSQIKQLLRLHKQGDSIKSIARNLGISKNTVKVYISKLEAGEIPISELLQMEDPLLMGKFHIGSPAYKDPRFEYLRSNLTYYAK
;
A
#
# COMPACT_ATOMS: atom_id res chain seq x y z
N MET A 1 -11.41 -4.86 4.98
CA MET A 1 -11.97 -3.62 5.57
C MET A 1 -11.47 -2.46 4.75
N ALA A 2 -12.36 -1.77 4.03
CA ALA A 2 -12.00 -0.55 3.31
C ALA A 2 -11.50 0.51 4.32
N GLY A 3 -10.42 1.22 3.98
CA GLY A 3 -9.88 2.34 4.77
C GLY A 3 -8.93 2.00 5.93
N LYS A 4 -8.86 0.75 6.42
CA LYS A 4 -7.91 0.39 7.48
C LYS A 4 -6.54 0.04 6.88
N SER A 5 -5.53 0.89 7.11
CA SER A 5 -4.14 0.56 6.79
C SER A 5 -3.70 -0.66 7.60
N LYS A 6 -2.85 -1.50 7.00
CA LYS A 6 -2.24 -2.62 7.73
C LYS A 6 -1.22 -2.04 8.71
N ALA A 7 -1.08 -2.65 9.88
CA ALA A 7 -0.06 -2.26 10.83
C ALA A 7 1.33 -2.36 10.17
N MET A 8 2.18 -1.35 10.37
CA MET A 8 3.53 -1.34 9.79
C MET A 8 4.36 -2.54 10.24
N SER A 9 4.14 -3.03 11.47
CA SER A 9 4.72 -4.28 11.97
C SER A 9 4.40 -5.49 11.06
N GLN A 10 3.16 -5.59 10.58
CA GLN A 10 2.73 -6.67 9.68
C GLN A 10 3.35 -6.53 8.29
N ILE A 11 3.55 -5.31 7.80
CA ILE A 11 4.22 -5.04 6.53
C ILE A 11 5.71 -5.38 6.64
N LYS A 12 6.40 -4.92 7.69
CA LYS A 12 7.80 -5.29 7.96
C LYS A 12 7.98 -6.81 8.04
N GLN A 13 7.04 -7.53 8.64
CA GLN A 13 7.10 -9.00 8.67
C GLN A 13 6.91 -9.61 7.27
N LEU A 14 5.99 -9.09 6.45
CA LEU A 14 5.85 -9.49 5.04
C LEU A 14 7.16 -9.31 4.27
N LEU A 15 7.82 -8.17 4.43
CA LEU A 15 9.10 -7.86 3.78
C LEU A 15 10.20 -8.87 4.17
N ARG A 16 10.28 -9.23 5.46
CA ARG A 16 11.24 -10.22 5.96
C ARG A 16 11.00 -11.60 5.35
N LEU A 17 9.76 -12.08 5.37
CA LEU A 17 9.41 -13.39 4.81
C LEU A 17 9.68 -13.44 3.30
N HIS A 18 9.32 -12.37 2.58
CA HIS A 18 9.63 -12.28 1.16
C HIS A 18 11.15 -12.30 0.88
N LYS A 19 11.95 -11.57 1.66
CA LYS A 19 13.41 -11.59 1.59
C LYS A 19 14.01 -12.99 1.89
N GLN A 20 13.34 -13.79 2.71
CA GLN A 20 13.72 -15.18 3.03
C GLN A 20 13.33 -16.18 1.92
N GLY A 21 12.62 -15.75 0.87
CA GLY A 21 12.19 -16.61 -0.23
C GLY A 21 10.85 -17.31 0.01
N ASP A 22 10.07 -16.92 1.02
CA ASP A 22 8.76 -17.51 1.26
C ASP A 22 7.79 -17.25 0.10
N SER A 23 7.00 -18.28 -0.23
CA SER A 23 5.96 -18.15 -1.25
C SER A 23 4.81 -17.24 -0.78
N ILE A 24 4.14 -16.58 -1.72
CA ILE A 24 2.95 -15.73 -1.45
C ILE A 24 1.90 -16.47 -0.61
N LYS A 25 1.70 -17.78 -0.85
CA LYS A 25 0.75 -18.61 -0.10
C LYS A 25 1.20 -18.80 1.36
N SER A 26 2.49 -19.05 1.58
CA SER A 26 3.09 -19.18 2.92
C SER A 26 2.93 -17.88 3.71
N ILE A 27 3.32 -16.76 3.11
CA ILE A 27 3.24 -15.42 3.73
C ILE A 27 1.79 -15.07 4.11
N ALA A 28 0.85 -15.28 3.20
CA ALA A 28 -0.57 -15.02 3.44
C ALA A 28 -1.11 -15.82 4.63
N ARG A 29 -0.75 -17.11 4.72
CA ARG A 29 -1.14 -18.00 5.82
C ARG A 29 -0.50 -17.57 7.14
N ASN A 30 0.79 -17.27 7.13
CA ASN A 30 1.55 -16.89 8.33
C ASN A 30 1.10 -15.55 8.92
N LEU A 31 0.72 -14.59 8.06
CA LEU A 31 0.30 -13.25 8.47
C LEU A 31 -1.22 -13.08 8.62
N GLY A 32 -2.02 -14.08 8.25
CA GLY A 32 -3.49 -13.97 8.29
C GLY A 32 -4.05 -12.89 7.35
N ILE A 33 -3.41 -12.67 6.19
CA ILE A 33 -3.85 -11.69 5.19
C ILE A 33 -4.15 -12.35 3.85
N SER A 34 -4.91 -11.66 3.00
CA SER A 34 -5.25 -12.18 1.68
C SER A 34 -4.00 -12.29 0.79
N LYS A 35 -3.97 -13.30 -0.09
CA LYS A 35 -2.95 -13.45 -1.14
C LYS A 35 -2.84 -12.20 -2.02
N ASN A 36 -3.96 -11.51 -2.29
CA ASN A 36 -3.98 -10.28 -3.06
C ASN A 36 -3.25 -9.15 -2.32
N THR A 37 -3.43 -9.04 -1.00
CA THR A 37 -2.68 -8.07 -0.20
C THR A 37 -1.19 -8.34 -0.32
N VAL A 38 -0.75 -9.60 -0.17
CA VAL A 38 0.68 -9.94 -0.31
C VAL A 38 1.21 -9.55 -1.69
N LYS A 39 0.48 -9.91 -2.76
CA LYS A 39 0.85 -9.54 -4.13
C LYS A 39 0.99 -8.03 -4.32
N VAL A 40 0.02 -7.23 -3.86
CA VAL A 40 0.06 -5.77 -4.00
C VAL A 40 1.30 -5.17 -3.32
N TYR A 41 1.67 -5.66 -2.13
CA TYR A 41 2.87 -5.18 -1.45
C TYR A 41 4.16 -5.60 -2.17
N ILE A 42 4.24 -6.84 -2.67
CA ILE A 42 5.39 -7.30 -3.46
C ILE A 42 5.51 -6.49 -4.76
N SER A 43 4.42 -6.28 -5.50
CA SER A 43 4.47 -5.47 -6.72
C SER A 43 4.89 -4.02 -6.46
N LYS A 44 4.52 -3.45 -5.29
CA LYS A 44 5.01 -2.12 -4.87
C LYS A 44 6.49 -2.11 -4.51
N LEU A 45 7.03 -3.22 -4.00
CA LEU A 45 8.47 -3.37 -3.77
C LEU A 45 9.23 -3.45 -5.09
N GLU A 46 8.75 -4.28 -6.02
CA GLU A 46 9.39 -4.48 -7.33
C GLU A 46 9.35 -3.21 -8.18
N ALA A 47 8.31 -2.40 -8.05
CA ALA A 47 8.21 -1.08 -8.69
C ALA A 47 9.03 0.01 -7.98
N GLY A 48 9.53 -0.25 -6.77
CA GLY A 48 10.30 0.70 -5.98
C GLY A 48 11.81 0.56 -6.22
N GLU A 49 12.53 1.67 -6.11
CA GLU A 49 13.99 1.70 -6.25
C GLU A 49 14.74 1.35 -4.94
N ILE A 50 14.02 1.26 -3.82
CA ILE A 50 14.61 1.11 -2.49
C ILE A 50 14.72 -0.39 -2.14
N PRO A 51 15.91 -0.90 -1.78
CA PRO A 51 16.08 -2.30 -1.43
C PRO A 51 15.35 -2.64 -0.12
N ILE A 52 14.91 -3.90 -0.02
CA ILE A 52 14.16 -4.41 1.15
C ILE A 52 14.90 -4.18 2.48
N SER A 53 16.23 -4.27 2.47
CA SER A 53 17.06 -4.05 3.67
C SER A 53 16.93 -2.63 4.23
N GLU A 54 16.88 -1.62 3.36
CA GLU A 54 16.71 -0.21 3.76
C GLU A 54 15.29 0.04 4.24
N LEU A 55 14.28 -0.51 3.55
CA LEU A 55 12.88 -0.41 3.96
C LEU A 55 12.63 -1.00 5.36
N LEU A 56 13.37 -2.03 5.75
CA LEU A 56 13.27 -2.64 7.08
C LEU A 56 13.87 -1.77 8.19
N GLN A 57 14.80 -0.87 7.87
CA GLN A 57 15.41 0.06 8.82
C GLN A 57 14.61 1.36 8.98
N MET A 58 13.72 1.67 8.03
CA MET A 58 12.88 2.87 8.08
C MET A 58 11.92 2.88 9.28
N GLU A 59 11.69 4.08 9.80
CA GLU A 59 10.62 4.33 10.74
C GLU A 59 9.24 4.12 10.11
N ASP A 60 8.27 3.75 10.94
CA ASP A 60 6.91 3.41 10.53
C ASP A 60 6.21 4.52 9.72
N PRO A 61 6.32 5.82 10.06
CA PRO A 61 5.70 6.89 9.26
C PRO A 61 6.27 6.98 7.85
N LEU A 62 7.60 6.84 7.70
CA LEU A 62 8.28 6.90 6.40
C LEU A 62 7.93 5.69 5.54
N LEU A 63 7.95 4.50 6.13
CA LEU A 63 7.55 3.26 5.46
C LEU A 63 6.09 3.33 5.01
N MET A 64 5.20 3.84 5.88
CA MET A 64 3.80 4.03 5.56
C MET A 64 3.63 4.94 4.35
N GLY A 65 4.34 6.07 4.31
CA GLY A 65 4.34 7.00 3.19
C GLY A 65 4.68 6.31 1.86
N LYS A 66 5.67 5.43 1.82
CA LYS A 66 6.05 4.72 0.59
C LYS A 66 4.98 3.75 0.08
N PHE A 67 4.28 3.05 0.97
CA PHE A 67 3.27 2.06 0.56
C PHE A 67 1.86 2.62 0.42
N HIS A 68 1.57 3.76 1.04
CA HIS A 68 0.22 4.35 1.13
C HIS A 68 0.13 5.73 0.47
N ILE A 69 0.94 6.03 -0.55
CA ILE A 69 0.65 7.12 -1.48
C ILE A 69 -0.66 6.74 -2.19
N GLY A 70 -1.78 7.28 -1.71
CA GLY A 70 -3.04 7.20 -2.42
C GLY A 70 -2.94 7.90 -3.78
N SER A 71 -3.84 7.58 -4.70
CA SER A 71 -4.04 8.46 -5.85
C SER A 71 -4.76 9.71 -5.36
N PRO A 72 -4.23 10.92 -5.59
CA PRO A 72 -4.95 12.13 -5.24
C PRO A 72 -6.31 12.15 -5.94
N ALA A 73 -7.36 12.53 -5.21
CA ALA A 73 -8.74 12.53 -5.73
C ALA A 73 -8.88 13.35 -7.02
N TYR A 74 -8.10 14.42 -7.15
CA TYR A 74 -8.09 15.28 -8.34
C TYR A 74 -7.54 14.62 -9.61
N LYS A 75 -6.88 13.46 -9.52
CA LYS A 75 -6.44 12.71 -10.71
C LYS A 75 -7.56 11.86 -11.32
N ASP A 76 -8.67 11.67 -10.62
CA ASP A 76 -9.81 10.90 -11.13
C ASP A 76 -10.63 11.77 -12.09
N PRO A 77 -10.98 11.32 -13.32
CA PRO A 77 -11.83 12.07 -14.23
C PRO A 77 -13.17 12.52 -13.63
N ARG A 78 -13.70 11.78 -12.65
CA ARG A 78 -14.92 12.14 -11.92
C ARG A 78 -14.77 13.44 -11.12
N PHE A 79 -13.55 13.75 -10.69
CA PHE A 79 -13.26 15.01 -10.00
C PHE A 79 -13.50 16.22 -10.90
N GLU A 80 -13.12 16.16 -12.18
CA GLU A 80 -13.32 17.28 -13.11
C GLU A 80 -14.81 17.54 -13.37
N TYR A 81 -15.60 16.48 -13.49
CA TYR A 81 -17.06 16.59 -13.58
C TYR A 81 -17.66 17.26 -12.34
N LEU A 82 -17.29 16.79 -11.15
CA LEU A 82 -17.75 17.37 -9.89
C LEU A 82 -17.33 18.84 -9.78
N ARG A 83 -16.06 19.14 -10.07
CA ARG A 83 -15.48 20.48 -10.02
C ARG A 83 -16.23 21.47 -10.89
N SER A 84 -16.61 21.04 -12.10
CA SER A 84 -17.34 21.89 -13.05
C SER A 84 -18.78 22.19 -12.62
N ASN A 85 -19.38 21.34 -11.78
CA ASN A 85 -20.77 21.46 -11.33
C ASN A 85 -20.90 21.94 -9.87
N LEU A 86 -19.79 22.29 -9.20
CA LEU A 86 -19.78 22.72 -7.80
C LEU A 86 -20.73 23.90 -7.53
N THR A 87 -20.78 24.87 -8.44
CA THR A 87 -21.65 26.05 -8.33
C THR A 87 -23.14 25.70 -8.39
N TYR A 88 -23.51 24.66 -9.15
CA TYR A 88 -24.88 24.16 -9.23
C TYR A 88 -25.29 23.45 -7.95
N TYR A 89 -24.40 22.64 -7.36
CA TYR A 89 -24.67 21.90 -6.12
C TYR A 89 -24.57 22.73 -4.84
N ALA A 90 -24.02 23.94 -4.90
CA ALA A 90 -23.89 24.85 -3.75
C ALA A 90 -25.17 25.64 -3.43
N LYS A 91 -26.26 25.43 -4.20
CA LYS A 91 -27.60 25.97 -3.97
C LYS A 91 -28.47 24.98 -3.22
#